data_AF-D1JCH9-F1
#
_entry.id   AF-D1JCH9-F1
#
_cell.length_a   1.000
_cell.length_b   1.000
_cell.length_c   1.000
_cell.angle_alpha   90.00
_cell.angle_beta   90.00
_cell.angle_gamma   90.00
#
_symmetry.space_group_name_H-M   'P 1'
#
loop_
_entity.id
_entity.type
_entity.pdbx_description
1 polymer ?
#
loop_
_entity_poly.entity_id
_entity_poly.type
_entity_poly.pdbx_seq_one_letter_code
_entity_poly.pdbx_strand_id
1 'polypeptide(L)' 'MTELLGLDYKTVRHHLKVLQDNKIITAAGDRYGTVYFLSSCMEKNYEVFKDHLDKMWDKFKSEKDIDNK' A
#
# COMPACT_ATOMS: atom_id res chain seq x y z
N MET A 1 7.31 8.85 19.39
CA MET A 1 7.51 7.69 18.47
C MET A 1 6.45 7.56 17.38
N THR A 2 5.25 8.12 17.54
CA THR A 2 4.20 8.22 16.50
C THR A 2 4.47 9.29 15.43
N GLU A 3 5.61 9.97 15.50
CA GLU A 3 5.88 11.21 14.74
C GLU A 3 6.56 11.00 13.39
N LEU A 4 6.97 9.76 13.04
CA LEU A 4 7.71 9.54 11.79
C LEU A 4 6.82 9.40 10.54
N LEU A 5 5.51 9.18 10.68
CA LEU A 5 4.59 9.00 9.55
C LEU A 5 3.27 9.78 9.63
N GLY A 6 2.99 10.52 10.71
CA GLY A 6 1.75 11.33 10.82
C GLY A 6 0.43 10.56 10.67
N LEU A 7 0.47 9.23 10.61
CA LEU A 7 -0.67 8.35 10.40
C LEU A 7 -0.99 7.68 11.74
N ASP A 8 -2.19 7.97 12.25
CA ASP A 8 -2.73 7.28 13.42
C ASP A 8 -2.66 5.76 13.17
N TYR A 9 -2.14 5.02 14.15
CA TYR A 9 -2.03 3.56 14.13
C TYR A 9 -3.36 2.89 13.76
N LYS A 10 -4.49 3.50 14.17
CA LYS A 10 -5.83 3.06 13.79
C LYS A 10 -6.07 3.15 12.28
N THR A 11 -5.61 4.21 11.62
CA THR A 11 -5.72 4.43 10.18
C THR A 11 -4.91 3.39 9.41
N VAL A 12 -3.67 3.14 9.83
CA VAL A 12 -2.83 2.10 9.20
C VAL A 12 -3.48 0.72 9.34
N ARG A 13 -3.99 0.36 10.52
CA ARG A 13 -4.70 -0.91 10.73
C ARG A 13 -5.96 -1.02 9.89
N HIS A 14 -6.70 0.07 9.71
CA HIS A 14 -7.86 0.09 8.83
C HIS A 14 -7.47 -0.20 7.38
N HIS A 15 -6.43 0.45 6.86
CA HIS A 15 -5.94 0.19 5.50
C HIS A 15 -5.43 -1.24 5.33
N LEU A 16 -4.67 -1.79 6.29
CA LEU A 16 -4.23 -3.19 6.25
C LEU A 16 -5.42 -4.15 6.18
N LYS A 17 -6.50 -3.86 6.92
CA LYS A 17 -7.72 -4.65 6.86
C LYS A 17 -8.36 -4.57 5.46
N VAL A 18 -8.48 -3.38 4.88
CA VAL A 18 -9.03 -3.20 3.52
C VAL A 18 -8.20 -3.96 2.49
N LEU A 19 -6.87 -3.90 2.56
CA LEU A 19 -5.97 -4.63 1.64
C LEU A 19 -6.12 -6.15 1.80
N GLN A 20 -6.30 -6.64 3.03
CA GLN A 20 -6.52 -8.05 3.30
C GLN A 20 -7.90 -8.52 2.81
N ASP A 21 -8.95 -7.72 3.03
CA ASP A 21 -10.32 -8.00 2.58
C ASP A 21 -10.38 -8.06 1.04
N ASN A 22 -9.57 -7.26 0.35
CA ASN A 22 -9.40 -7.29 -1.11
C ASN A 22 -8.41 -8.36 -1.61
N LYS A 23 -7.91 -9.24 -0.73
CA LYS A 23 -6.96 -10.32 -1.05
C LYS A 23 -5.66 -9.82 -1.69
N ILE A 24 -5.27 -8.57 -1.41
CA ILE A 24 -4.01 -8.00 -1.88
C ILE A 24 -2.86 -8.49 -1.00
N ILE A 25 -3.11 -8.58 0.31
CA ILE A 25 -2.14 -9.04 1.31
C ILE A 25 -2.69 -10.20 2.14
N THR A 26 -1.79 -10.99 2.71
CA THR A 26 -2.05 -12.04 3.69
C THR A 26 -1.32 -11.73 4.99
N ALA A 27 -1.80 -12.25 6.10
CA ALA A 27 -1.22 -12.04 7.43
C ALA A 27 -0.70 -13.37 7.99
N ALA A 28 0.48 -13.36 8.60
CA ALA A 28 1.01 -14.48 9.37
C ALA A 28 1.43 -14.04 10.77
N GLY A 29 1.21 -14.90 11.76
CA GLY A 29 1.50 -14.63 13.18
C GLY A 29 0.28 -14.19 13.98
N ASP A 30 0.42 -14.17 15.31
CA ASP A 30 -0.70 -14.04 16.24
C ASP A 30 -0.58 -12.77 17.09
N ARG A 31 -1.54 -11.85 16.94
CA ARG A 31 -1.85 -10.58 17.67
C ARG A 31 -0.73 -9.57 18.04
N TYR A 32 0.49 -9.99 18.35
CA TYR A 32 1.65 -9.15 18.64
C TYR A 32 2.81 -9.62 17.75
N GLY A 33 2.90 -9.04 16.55
CA GLY A 33 3.90 -9.44 15.55
C GLY A 33 3.30 -10.00 14.26
N THR A 34 2.07 -9.64 13.92
CA THR A 34 1.48 -9.98 12.62
C THR A 34 2.33 -9.38 11.50
N VAL A 35 2.91 -10.25 10.68
CA VAL A 35 3.65 -9.89 9.48
C VAL A 35 2.70 -9.99 8.29
N TYR A 36 2.71 -8.97 7.43
CA TYR A 36 1.89 -8.95 6.23
C TYR A 36 2.76 -9.26 5.01
N PHE A 37 2.26 -10.14 4.15
CA PHE A 37 2.88 -10.54 2.90
C PHE A 37 1.94 -10.22 1.74
N LEU A 38 2.48 -10.13 0.52
CA LEU A 38 1.61 -10.15 -0.66
C LEU A 38 0.85 -11.47 -0.72
N SER A 39 -0.39 -11.43 -1.19
CA SER A 39 -1.08 -12.66 -1.52
C SER A 39 -0.40 -13.34 -2.71
N SER A 40 -0.51 -14.67 -2.81
CA SER A 40 0.11 -15.42 -3.91
C SER A 40 -0.35 -14.96 -5.30
N CYS A 41 -1.55 -14.38 -5.39
CA CYS A 41 -2.04 -13.79 -6.63
C CYS A 41 -1.31 -12.46 -6.93
N MET A 42 -1.18 -11.59 -5.93
CA MET A 42 -0.48 -10.31 -6.09
C MET A 42 1.01 -10.48 -6.32
N GLU A 43 1.65 -11.44 -5.65
CA GLU A 43 3.06 -11.74 -5.82
C GLU A 43 3.37 -12.16 -7.26
N LYS A 44 2.55 -13.06 -7.84
CA LYS A 44 2.70 -13.49 -9.24
C LYS A 44 2.53 -12.35 -10.25
N ASN A 45 1.71 -11.35 -9.91
CA ASN A 45 1.39 -10.23 -10.79
C ASN A 45 2.08 -8.93 -10.37
N TYR A 46 3.08 -9.01 -9.49
CA TYR A 46 3.68 -7.83 -8.86
C TYR A 46 4.32 -6.89 -9.87
N GLU A 47 5.04 -7.43 -10.86
CA GLU A 47 5.69 -6.63 -11.91
C GLU A 47 4.68 -5.86 -12.76
N VAL A 48 3.55 -6.49 -13.09
CA VAL A 48 2.46 -5.83 -13.84
C VAL A 48 1.84 -4.72 -12.99
N PHE A 49 1.55 -5.01 -11.73
CA PHE A 49 1.03 -4.02 -10.80
C PHE A 49 1.98 -2.83 -10.65
N LYS A 50 3.29 -3.09 -10.51
CA LYS A 50 4.32 -2.07 -10.39
C LYS A 50 4.40 -1.19 -11.64
N ASP A 51 4.41 -1.76 -12.84
CA ASP A 51 4.42 -0.99 -14.10
C ASP A 51 3.19 -0.07 -14.21
N HIS A 52 2.00 -0.55 -13.85
CA HIS A 52 0.81 0.30 -13.80
C HIS A 52 0.91 1.39 -12.74
N LEU A 53 1.43 1.06 -11.55
CA LEU A 53 1.61 2.02 -10.46
C LEU A 53 2.60 3.12 -10.83
N ASP A 54 3.73 2.76 -11.44
CA ASP A 54 4.76 3.69 -11.90
C ASP A 54 4.17 4.66 -12.95
N LYS A 55 3.42 4.13 -13.94
CA LYS A 55 2.71 4.95 -14.93
C LYS A 55 1.70 5.91 -14.29
N MET A 56 0.93 5.44 -13.31
CA MET A 56 0.00 6.31 -12.58
C MET A 56 0.75 7.40 -11.81
N TRP A 57 1.85 7.04 -11.15
CA TRP A 57 2.66 7.96 -10.36
C TRP A 57 3.31 9.05 -11.21
N ASP A 58 3.84 8.69 -12.38
CA ASP A 58 4.40 9.64 -13.34
C ASP A 58 3.32 10.61 -13.86
N LYS A 59 2.11 10.11 -14.10
CA LYS A 59 0.97 10.96 -14.44
C LYS A 59 0.61 11.94 -13.31
N PHE A 60 0.52 11.46 -12.07
CA PHE A 60 0.24 12.30 -10.91
C PHE A 60 1.29 13.40 -10.69
N LYS A 61 2.58 13.12 -10.94
CA LYS A 61 3.64 14.14 -10.89
C LYS A 61 3.43 15.20 -11.98
N SER A 62 3.16 14.77 -13.21
CA SER A 62 2.95 15.70 -14.33
C SER A 62 1.77 16.65 -14.14
N GLU A 63 0.72 16.24 -13.42
CA GLU A 63 -0.44 17.07 -13.09
C GLU A 63 -0.15 18.08 -11.96
N LYS A 64 0.64 17.69 -10.95
CA LYS A 64 1.03 18.61 -9.86
C LYS A 64 2.03 19.69 -10.29
N ASP A 65 2.83 19.43 -11.32
CA ASP A 65 3.73 20.42 -11.90
C ASP A 65 2.97 21.52 -12.68
N ILE A 66 1.71 21.26 -13.08
CA ILE A 66 0.83 22.22 -13.75
C ILE A 66 0.12 23.14 -12.74
N ASP A 67 -0.26 22.62 -11.57
CA ASP A 67 -0.97 23.38 -10.53
C ASP A 67 -0.06 24.28 -9.67
N ASN A 68 1.27 24.14 -9.75
CA ASN A 68 2.24 24.94 -8.99
C ASN A 68 2.94 26.03 -9.83
N LYS A 69 2.36 26.41 -10.98
CA LYS A 69 2.80 27.52 -11.84
C LYS A 69 1.66 28.51 -12.05
#